data_AF-A0A7J7IJZ1-F1
#
_entry.id   AF-A0A7J7IJZ1-F1
#
_cell.length_a   1.000
_cell.length_b   1.000
_cell.length_c   1.000
_cell.angle_alpha   90.00
_cell.angle_beta   90.00
_cell.angle_gamma   90.00
#
_symmetry.space_group_name_H-M   'P 1'
#
loop_
_entity.id
_entity.type
_entity.pdbx_description
1 polymer ?
#
loop_
_entity_poly.entity_id
_entity_poly.type
_entity_poly.pdbx_seq_one_letter_code
_entity_poly.pdbx_strand_id
1 'polypeptide(L)'
;MPSSMTASGFASKLRRDRRRSLSPWTQRMKLAPSRVDVGLVGCLSRTLWRRRFLTNHLTSYRGTIWRRCKTPQPRHRRQARLVRQADRWALTQRFGLATMSGTPEDALYPSIEPFDSGYLQVSSLHRIYYEQAGNPSGTPALFLHGGPGGGLEPIHRQFFDPKHYRIILFDQRGSGKSIPHAELKENTTWHLVADIIQLRQHLGISQKMLVFGGSWGSSLALAFAVTHPELVLALVLRGIFTLRHRELAWFYEGHGADRIFPEAWQDFIAPIPPEERVGQRGLQSEQFAPEQIARLPLIHAYYKRLTSPDLAERMRAASAWSIWEGRTSHLRATVDAEGRYGKPDFAEAFARIECHYFVHGGFFERDGWLLEATQCARIRDIPCTIVQGRYDIVCPFETAWLLKNQLPQAAFIVVEDAGHSAMEPGTQRHLVIATDQYRALSDGVRQT
;
A
#
# COMPACT_ATOMS: atom_id res chain seq x y z
N MET A 1 -46.30 -37.66 28.84
CA MET A 1 -47.75 -37.74 29.14
C MET A 1 -48.01 -39.06 29.87
N PRO A 2 -48.87 -39.13 30.89
CA PRO A 2 -49.98 -38.21 31.18
C PRO A 2 -49.97 -37.51 32.56
N SER A 3 -50.65 -36.36 32.58
CA SER A 3 -51.55 -35.78 33.63
C SER A 3 -51.01 -35.53 35.06
N SER A 4 -50.79 -34.32 35.56
CA SER A 4 -51.61 -33.09 35.75
C SER A 4 -52.22 -32.95 37.17
N MET A 5 -51.87 -31.82 37.80
CA MET A 5 -52.58 -31.04 38.85
C MET A 5 -52.71 -31.63 40.27
N THR A 6 -52.24 -30.88 41.27
CA THR A 6 -53.08 -29.95 42.07
C THR A 6 -52.22 -29.01 42.91
N ALA A 7 -52.68 -27.77 43.06
CA ALA A 7 -52.12 -26.73 43.92
C ALA A 7 -53.13 -26.38 45.02
N SER A 8 -52.65 -26.25 46.26
CA SER A 8 -53.18 -25.47 47.40
C SER A 8 -52.47 -26.01 48.63
N GLY A 9 -51.69 -25.29 49.43
CA GLY A 9 -51.94 -23.99 50.04
C GLY A 9 -51.79 -24.21 51.55
N PHE A 10 -51.01 -23.37 52.25
CA PHE A 10 -51.34 -22.81 53.57
C PHE A 10 -50.13 -22.03 54.12
N ALA A 11 -50.46 -20.86 54.64
CA ALA A 11 -49.56 -19.86 55.18
C ALA A 11 -49.42 -19.99 56.71
N SER A 12 -48.25 -19.63 57.25
CA SER A 12 -48.09 -18.90 58.53
C SER A 12 -46.59 -18.73 58.83
N LYS A 13 -46.04 -17.51 58.75
CA LYS A 13 -45.87 -16.52 59.84
C LYS A 13 -44.86 -16.93 60.92
N LEU A 14 -43.75 -16.17 60.99
CA LEU A 14 -43.19 -15.48 62.18
C LEU A 14 -41.91 -14.74 61.72
N ARG A 15 -41.98 -13.41 61.49
CA ARG A 15 -41.71 -12.28 62.41
C ARG A 15 -40.23 -12.14 62.83
N ARG A 16 -39.59 -11.06 62.35
CA ARG A 16 -39.06 -9.87 63.10
C ARG A 16 -37.63 -10.12 63.61
N ASP A 17 -36.62 -9.31 63.30
CA ASP A 17 -36.43 -7.86 63.54
C ASP A 17 -35.63 -7.22 62.38
N ARG A 18 -35.85 -6.00 61.85
CA ARG A 18 -35.91 -4.62 62.38
C ARG A 18 -34.66 -4.11 63.13
N ARG A 19 -33.82 -3.35 62.40
CA ARG A 19 -33.20 -2.03 62.75
C ARG A 19 -32.68 -1.42 61.44
N ARG A 20 -33.32 -0.38 60.87
CA ARG A 20 -33.05 1.08 61.01
C ARG A 20 -31.56 1.41 60.81
N SER A 21 -31.15 2.15 59.77
CA SER A 21 -31.21 3.62 59.73
C SER A 21 -31.19 4.24 58.31
N LEU A 22 -31.79 5.42 58.19
CA LEU A 22 -31.88 6.29 57.00
C LEU A 22 -30.84 7.44 57.07
N SER A 23 -30.22 7.73 55.91
CA SER A 23 -29.79 9.02 55.30
C SER A 23 -28.82 9.98 56.07
N PRO A 24 -28.40 11.14 55.50
CA PRO A 24 -27.64 11.39 54.26
C PRO A 24 -26.42 12.33 54.51
N TRP A 25 -25.46 12.45 53.59
CA TRP A 25 -24.51 13.58 53.62
C TRP A 25 -24.31 14.21 52.23
N THR A 26 -24.95 15.36 52.05
CA THR A 26 -24.47 16.46 51.20
C THR A 26 -24.03 17.57 52.15
N GLN A 27 -22.80 18.07 52.02
CA GLN A 27 -22.52 19.46 52.36
C GLN A 27 -21.41 20.06 51.48
N ARG A 28 -21.72 21.27 51.03
CA ARG A 28 -21.03 22.18 50.13
C ARG A 28 -20.36 23.28 50.98
N MET A 29 -19.52 24.09 50.31
CA MET A 29 -19.15 25.50 50.64
C MET A 29 -18.05 25.72 51.70
N LYS A 30 -17.06 26.62 51.57
CA LYS A 30 -16.93 27.91 50.84
C LYS A 30 -15.45 28.38 50.79
N LEU A 31 -15.08 29.06 49.67
CA LEU A 31 -14.39 30.37 49.49
C LEU A 31 -13.27 30.82 50.46
N ALA A 32 -12.20 31.58 50.14
CA ALA A 32 -11.56 32.16 48.94
C ALA A 32 -10.28 32.94 49.45
N PRO A 33 -9.74 34.01 48.82
CA PRO A 33 -8.55 34.04 47.95
C PRO A 33 -7.40 34.98 48.44
N SER A 34 -6.24 34.99 47.77
CA SER A 34 -5.28 36.13 47.59
C SER A 34 -3.90 35.60 47.15
N ARG A 35 -3.04 36.26 46.36
CA ARG A 35 -2.97 37.64 45.86
C ARG A 35 -2.06 37.68 44.62
N VAL A 36 -2.35 38.65 43.77
CA VAL A 36 -1.54 39.16 42.65
C VAL A 36 -0.56 40.18 43.22
N ASP A 37 0.65 40.28 42.65
CA ASP A 37 1.44 41.51 42.73
C ASP A 37 1.90 41.93 41.32
N VAL A 38 1.54 43.16 40.99
CA VAL A 38 1.89 43.91 39.78
C VAL A 38 2.89 44.98 40.21
N GLY A 39 4.09 44.98 39.63
CA GLY A 39 5.05 46.08 39.73
C GLY A 39 5.16 46.80 38.39
N LEU A 40 4.60 48.01 38.33
CA LEU A 40 4.57 48.93 37.19
C LEU A 40 5.66 49.99 37.37
N VAL A 41 6.59 50.10 36.41
CA VAL A 41 7.41 51.30 36.09
C VAL A 41 7.79 51.13 34.60
N GLY A 42 7.67 52.04 33.65
CA GLY A 42 7.29 53.45 33.58
C GLY A 42 7.85 53.99 32.25
N CYS A 43 6.97 54.40 31.34
CA CYS A 43 7.10 55.43 30.28
C CYS A 43 8.31 55.54 29.29
N LEU A 44 7.93 55.60 27.99
CA LEU A 44 8.37 56.51 26.90
C LEU A 44 9.79 56.30 26.31
N SER A 45 9.97 56.03 25.01
CA SER A 45 9.73 56.95 23.88
C SER A 45 9.98 56.20 22.54
N ARG A 46 9.00 56.17 21.61
CA ARG A 46 8.88 56.95 20.36
C ARG A 46 9.85 56.62 19.19
N THR A 47 9.25 56.05 18.11
CA THR A 47 9.40 56.38 16.67
C THR A 47 10.76 56.16 15.96
N LEU A 48 10.91 55.70 14.71
CA LEU A 48 10.20 56.02 13.46
C LEU A 48 10.55 55.02 12.31
N TRP A 49 9.62 54.87 11.38
CA TRP A 49 9.72 54.24 10.05
C TRP A 49 10.54 55.05 9.01
N ARG A 50 11.12 54.36 8.01
CA ARG A 50 11.17 54.67 6.53
C ARG A 50 12.15 53.68 5.84
N ARG A 51 11.76 52.76 4.93
CA ARG A 51 11.33 52.78 3.51
C ARG A 51 12.33 53.36 2.46
N ARG A 52 12.58 52.52 1.43
CA ARG A 52 12.98 52.79 0.01
C ARG A 52 14.47 53.09 -0.26
N PHE A 53 15.13 52.74 -1.39
CA PHE A 53 14.75 52.19 -2.70
C PHE A 53 16.02 51.78 -3.52
N LEU A 54 15.83 50.85 -4.49
CA LEU A 54 16.38 50.73 -5.87
C LEU A 54 17.91 50.76 -6.20
N THR A 55 18.36 49.60 -6.69
CA THR A 55 19.09 49.24 -7.95
C THR A 55 19.85 50.26 -8.82
N ASN A 56 20.95 49.70 -9.38
CA ASN A 56 21.59 49.87 -10.72
C ASN A 56 22.73 50.89 -10.89
N HIS A 57 23.93 50.38 -11.22
CA HIS A 57 24.66 50.64 -12.48
C HIS A 57 25.94 49.77 -12.54
N LEU A 58 26.05 48.87 -13.53
CA LEU A 58 26.91 48.93 -14.73
C LEU A 58 28.42 49.11 -14.46
N THR A 59 29.25 48.15 -14.89
CA THR A 59 30.18 48.36 -16.02
C THR A 59 30.94 47.07 -16.37
N SER A 60 31.05 46.84 -17.68
CA SER A 60 31.84 45.79 -18.33
C SER A 60 33.34 46.13 -18.33
N TYR A 61 34.22 45.14 -18.26
CA TYR A 61 35.53 45.21 -18.93
C TYR A 61 35.98 43.83 -19.42
N ARG A 62 36.45 43.83 -20.68
CA ARG A 62 37.00 42.69 -21.42
C ARG A 62 38.40 42.32 -20.92
N GLY A 63 38.77 41.04 -20.99
CA GLY A 63 40.15 40.58 -20.80
C GLY A 63 40.34 39.11 -21.14
N THR A 64 40.86 38.85 -22.34
CA THR A 64 41.14 37.55 -22.96
C THR A 64 42.35 36.85 -22.33
N ILE A 65 42.24 35.56 -21.94
CA ILE A 65 43.38 34.61 -21.97
C ILE A 65 42.88 33.23 -22.43
N TRP A 66 43.29 32.83 -23.62
CA TRP A 66 43.25 31.46 -24.12
C TRP A 66 44.49 30.70 -23.63
N ARG A 67 44.31 29.57 -22.93
CA ARG A 67 45.29 28.47 -22.89
C ARG A 67 44.58 27.13 -23.03
N ARG A 68 44.99 26.38 -24.07
CA ARG A 68 44.67 24.98 -24.35
C ARG A 68 45.05 24.06 -23.17
N CYS A 69 44.18 23.10 -22.84
CA CYS A 69 44.57 21.68 -22.79
C CYS A 69 43.41 20.70 -22.56
N LYS A 70 43.51 19.60 -23.33
CA LYS A 70 43.07 18.21 -23.08
C LYS A 70 41.61 17.81 -23.37
N THR A 71 41.54 16.95 -24.37
CA THR A 71 40.46 16.05 -24.80
C THR A 71 39.91 15.18 -23.64
N PRO A 72 38.59 14.89 -23.58
CA PRO A 72 38.04 13.96 -22.60
C PRO A 72 38.14 12.50 -23.06
N GLN A 73 38.52 11.63 -22.12
CA GLN A 73 38.60 10.18 -22.26
C GLN A 73 37.25 9.50 -22.59
N PRO A 74 37.25 8.25 -23.13
CA PRO A 74 36.06 7.60 -23.71
C PRO A 74 34.93 7.24 -22.73
N ARG A 75 35.13 7.33 -21.42
CA ARG A 75 34.12 6.93 -20.42
C ARG A 75 32.98 7.94 -20.22
N HIS A 76 33.21 9.23 -20.52
CA HIS A 76 32.19 10.27 -20.33
C HIS A 76 31.13 10.35 -21.44
N ARG A 77 31.36 9.70 -22.60
CA ARG A 77 30.39 9.72 -23.72
C ARG A 77 29.19 8.81 -23.51
N ARG A 78 29.30 7.71 -22.74
CA ARG A 78 28.15 6.84 -22.42
C ARG A 78 27.22 7.47 -21.38
N GLN A 79 27.77 8.09 -20.34
CA GLN A 79 27.01 8.78 -19.29
C GLN A 79 26.28 10.02 -19.84
N ALA A 80 26.92 10.80 -20.71
CA ALA A 80 26.29 11.96 -21.35
C ALA A 80 25.16 11.57 -22.33
N ARG A 81 25.14 10.34 -22.86
CA ARG A 81 24.08 9.86 -23.77
C ARG A 81 22.83 9.41 -23.00
N LEU A 82 23.01 8.78 -21.84
CA LEU A 82 21.93 8.38 -20.93
C LEU A 82 21.27 9.58 -20.25
N VAL A 83 22.04 10.56 -19.80
CA VAL A 83 21.52 11.80 -19.19
C VAL A 83 20.70 12.62 -20.21
N ARG A 84 21.16 12.70 -21.47
CA ARG A 84 20.40 13.37 -22.55
C ARG A 84 19.13 12.63 -22.96
N GLN A 85 19.07 11.31 -22.78
CA GLN A 85 17.82 10.56 -22.95
C GLN A 85 16.86 10.89 -21.81
N ALA A 86 17.29 10.80 -20.54
CA ALA A 86 16.47 11.11 -19.36
C ALA A 86 15.86 12.53 -19.40
N ASP A 87 16.62 13.53 -19.86
CA ASP A 87 16.11 14.90 -20.04
C ASP A 87 15.04 15.00 -21.15
N ARG A 88 15.14 14.17 -22.20
CA ARG A 88 14.11 14.05 -23.24
C ARG A 88 12.83 13.41 -22.69
N TRP A 89 12.95 12.45 -21.77
CA TRP A 89 11.82 11.79 -21.10
C TRP A 89 11.07 12.76 -20.17
N ALA A 90 11.79 13.56 -19.38
CA ALA A 90 11.20 14.57 -18.49
C ALA A 90 10.48 15.69 -19.26
N LEU A 91 10.95 16.04 -20.47
CA LEU A 91 10.28 17.02 -21.34
C LEU A 91 9.04 16.47 -22.03
N THR A 92 9.01 15.17 -22.35
CA THR A 92 7.82 14.51 -22.95
C THR A 92 6.66 14.40 -21.94
N GLN A 93 6.99 14.31 -20.64
CA GLN A 93 6.02 14.32 -19.53
C GLN A 93 5.24 15.64 -19.38
N ARG A 94 5.80 16.77 -19.82
CA ARG A 94 5.16 18.10 -19.69
C ARG A 94 4.31 18.52 -20.89
N PHE A 95 4.44 17.87 -22.05
CA PHE A 95 3.76 18.28 -23.29
C PHE A 95 3.25 17.12 -24.16
N GLY A 96 3.11 15.92 -23.60
CA GLY A 96 2.72 14.71 -24.33
C GLY A 96 1.32 14.16 -24.02
N LEU A 97 0.35 14.99 -23.65
CA LEU A 97 -1.07 14.60 -23.73
C LEU A 97 -1.53 14.80 -25.19
N ALA A 98 -0.95 14.01 -26.10
CA ALA A 98 -1.54 13.85 -27.42
C ALA A 98 -2.88 13.12 -27.21
N THR A 99 -3.95 13.82 -27.56
CA THR A 99 -5.32 13.32 -27.59
C THR A 99 -5.40 12.02 -28.38
N MET A 100 -5.40 10.88 -27.69
CA MET A 100 -5.86 9.63 -28.29
C MET A 100 -7.37 9.75 -28.48
N SER A 101 -7.78 9.94 -29.73
CA SER A 101 -9.17 10.00 -30.19
C SER A 101 -9.75 8.58 -30.25
N GLY A 102 -9.88 7.93 -29.10
CA GLY A 102 -10.65 6.71 -28.89
C GLY A 102 -11.76 6.99 -27.88
N THR A 103 -12.89 6.31 -28.01
CA THR A 103 -13.97 6.40 -27.02
C THR A 103 -13.45 6.07 -25.61
N PRO A 104 -13.91 6.75 -24.55
CA PRO A 104 -13.32 6.66 -23.21
C PRO A 104 -13.45 5.31 -22.47
N GLU A 105 -14.09 4.30 -23.08
CA GLU A 105 -14.65 3.16 -22.35
C GLU A 105 -13.74 1.92 -22.28
N ASP A 106 -12.78 1.73 -23.19
CA ASP A 106 -11.90 0.54 -23.15
C ASP A 106 -10.41 0.93 -23.22
N ALA A 107 -9.86 1.40 -22.10
CA ALA A 107 -8.43 1.68 -22.01
C ALA A 107 -7.55 0.43 -21.98
N LEU A 108 -8.12 -0.75 -21.69
CA LEU A 108 -7.39 -2.03 -21.59
C LEU A 108 -7.22 -2.68 -22.97
N TYR A 109 -6.15 -3.46 -23.14
CA TYR A 109 -6.01 -4.35 -24.29
C TYR A 109 -7.08 -5.46 -24.26
N PRO A 110 -7.43 -6.08 -25.40
CA PRO A 110 -8.39 -7.20 -25.40
C PRO A 110 -7.97 -8.34 -24.47
N SER A 111 -8.96 -9.09 -23.97
CA SER A 111 -8.70 -10.30 -23.17
C SER A 111 -7.79 -11.26 -23.93
N ILE A 112 -6.88 -11.91 -23.21
CA ILE A 112 -5.91 -12.84 -23.75
C ILE A 112 -5.68 -14.01 -22.78
N GLU A 113 -5.67 -15.22 -23.32
CA GLU A 113 -5.32 -16.42 -22.57
C GLU A 113 -3.81 -16.62 -22.47
N PRO A 114 -3.31 -17.26 -21.39
CA PRO A 114 -1.89 -17.52 -21.28
C PRO A 114 -1.49 -18.59 -22.30
N PHE A 115 -0.34 -18.41 -22.95
CA PHE A 115 0.21 -19.42 -23.85
C PHE A 115 0.96 -20.52 -23.08
N ASP A 116 1.35 -20.26 -21.83
CA ASP A 116 1.97 -21.23 -20.92
C ASP A 116 1.56 -20.93 -19.47
N SER A 117 1.37 -21.97 -18.67
CA SER A 117 1.13 -21.86 -17.23
C SER A 117 1.58 -23.11 -16.52
N GLY A 118 1.87 -23.00 -15.23
CA GLY A 118 2.38 -24.14 -14.47
C GLY A 118 2.61 -23.84 -13.01
N TYR A 119 3.25 -24.79 -12.33
CA TYR A 119 3.64 -24.68 -10.94
C TYR A 119 5.15 -24.79 -10.82
N LEU A 120 5.77 -23.87 -10.07
CA LEU A 120 7.19 -23.89 -9.74
C LEU A 120 7.37 -24.20 -8.25
N GLN A 121 8.12 -25.25 -7.92
CA GLN A 121 8.52 -25.56 -6.55
C GLN A 121 9.60 -24.54 -6.11
N VAL A 122 9.32 -23.76 -5.07
CA VAL A 122 10.21 -22.68 -4.60
C VAL A 122 10.75 -22.89 -3.18
N SER A 123 10.24 -23.90 -2.47
CA SER A 123 10.81 -24.45 -1.23
C SER A 123 10.37 -25.90 -1.07
N SER A 124 10.67 -26.58 0.05
CA SER A 124 10.09 -27.90 0.34
C SER A 124 8.58 -27.86 0.59
N LEU A 125 8.05 -26.69 0.95
CA LEU A 125 6.65 -26.46 1.30
C LEU A 125 5.85 -25.86 0.13
N HIS A 126 6.40 -24.84 -0.53
CA HIS A 126 5.63 -24.00 -1.46
C HIS A 126 5.84 -24.36 -2.93
N ARG A 127 4.72 -24.39 -3.68
CA ARG A 127 4.68 -24.34 -5.14
C ARG A 127 3.85 -23.15 -5.58
N ILE A 128 4.46 -22.23 -6.31
CA ILE A 128 3.77 -21.06 -6.86
C ILE A 128 3.19 -21.38 -8.23
N TYR A 129 1.96 -20.93 -8.49
CA TYR A 129 1.36 -20.97 -9.83
C TYR A 129 1.82 -19.76 -10.64
N TYR A 130 2.15 -19.96 -11.92
CA TYR A 130 2.56 -18.89 -12.83
C TYR A 130 1.84 -18.98 -14.17
N GLU A 131 1.80 -17.86 -14.88
CA GLU A 131 1.28 -17.72 -16.24
C GLU A 131 2.22 -16.88 -17.10
N GLN A 132 2.23 -17.22 -18.40
CA GLN A 132 2.85 -16.42 -19.45
C GLN A 132 1.82 -16.09 -20.52
N ALA A 133 1.70 -14.81 -20.88
CA ALA A 133 0.78 -14.33 -21.90
C ALA A 133 1.46 -13.32 -22.85
N GLY A 134 0.78 -12.96 -23.93
CA GLY A 134 1.31 -12.03 -24.94
C GLY A 134 2.29 -12.70 -25.89
N ASN A 135 3.39 -12.00 -26.21
CA ASN A 135 4.39 -12.45 -27.18
C ASN A 135 5.51 -13.22 -26.48
N PRO A 136 5.72 -14.53 -26.75
CA PRO A 136 6.80 -15.32 -26.15
C PRO A 136 8.22 -14.77 -26.39
N SER A 137 8.41 -14.02 -27.48
CA SER A 137 9.67 -13.34 -27.84
C SER A 137 9.67 -11.84 -27.49
N GLY A 138 8.64 -11.41 -26.77
CA GLY A 138 8.43 -10.03 -26.34
C GLY A 138 9.38 -9.60 -25.22
N THR A 139 9.29 -8.32 -24.86
CA THR A 139 9.98 -7.79 -23.69
C THR A 139 9.37 -8.39 -22.42
N PRO A 140 10.15 -8.93 -21.48
CA PRO A 140 9.60 -9.44 -20.23
C PRO A 140 8.93 -8.33 -19.40
N ALA A 141 7.67 -8.54 -19.02
CA ALA A 141 6.93 -7.68 -18.10
C ALA A 141 6.37 -8.53 -16.95
N LEU A 142 6.85 -8.27 -15.73
CA LEU A 142 6.42 -8.95 -14.51
C LEU A 142 5.27 -8.16 -13.85
N PHE A 143 4.14 -8.82 -13.66
CA PHE A 143 3.02 -8.31 -12.88
C PHE A 143 3.07 -8.85 -11.45
N LEU A 144 2.94 -7.96 -10.47
CA LEU A 144 2.88 -8.27 -9.04
C LEU A 144 1.51 -7.88 -8.48
N HIS A 145 0.70 -8.87 -8.10
CA HIS A 145 -0.63 -8.62 -7.53
C HIS A 145 -0.56 -8.02 -6.12
N GLY A 146 -1.66 -7.38 -5.71
CA GLY A 146 -1.83 -6.74 -4.40
C GLY A 146 -2.30 -7.67 -3.27
N GLY A 147 -2.84 -7.06 -2.21
CA GLY A 147 -3.17 -7.67 -0.92
C GLY A 147 -2.16 -7.23 0.17
N PRO A 148 -1.24 -8.11 0.63
CA PRO A 148 -0.86 -9.40 0.03
C PRO A 148 -1.93 -10.48 0.17
N GLY A 149 -1.84 -11.52 -0.68
CA GLY A 149 -2.80 -12.62 -0.67
C GLY A 149 -3.91 -12.55 -1.73
N GLY A 150 -3.94 -11.51 -2.58
CA GLY A 150 -5.03 -11.29 -3.55
C GLY A 150 -5.06 -12.24 -4.75
N GLY A 151 -3.92 -12.76 -5.19
CA GLY A 151 -3.82 -13.61 -6.37
C GLY A 151 -4.10 -12.88 -7.70
N LEU A 152 -4.08 -13.64 -8.78
CA LEU A 152 -4.26 -13.18 -10.15
C LEU A 152 -5.73 -13.19 -10.60
N GLU A 153 -6.06 -12.24 -11.46
CA GLU A 153 -7.29 -12.20 -12.25
C GLU A 153 -6.94 -12.06 -13.73
N PRO A 154 -7.74 -12.62 -14.67
CA PRO A 154 -7.45 -12.54 -16.11
C PRO A 154 -7.23 -11.10 -16.61
N ILE A 155 -7.93 -10.13 -16.03
CA ILE A 155 -7.83 -8.71 -16.39
C ILE A 155 -6.43 -8.13 -16.19
N HIS A 156 -5.61 -8.71 -15.32
CA HIS A 156 -4.24 -8.25 -15.09
C HIS A 156 -3.36 -8.34 -16.35
N ARG A 157 -3.68 -9.25 -17.28
CA ARG A 157 -2.95 -9.41 -18.55
C ARG A 157 -3.21 -8.25 -19.52
N GLN A 158 -4.35 -7.56 -19.37
CA GLN A 158 -4.82 -6.55 -20.32
C GLN A 158 -4.15 -5.18 -20.15
N PHE A 159 -3.27 -5.02 -19.16
CA PHE A 159 -2.47 -3.80 -18.97
C PHE A 159 -1.27 -3.67 -19.91
N PHE A 160 -0.96 -4.72 -20.67
CA PHE A 160 0.25 -4.80 -21.48
C PHE A 160 -0.13 -5.06 -22.93
N ASP A 161 0.58 -4.41 -23.86
CA ASP A 161 0.45 -4.73 -25.28
C ASP A 161 0.86 -6.19 -25.55
N PRO A 162 -0.08 -7.07 -25.94
CA PRO A 162 0.19 -8.49 -26.11
C PRO A 162 1.11 -8.78 -27.30
N LYS A 163 1.31 -7.83 -28.22
CA LYS A 163 2.25 -7.98 -29.34
C LYS A 163 3.68 -7.65 -28.93
N HIS A 164 3.87 -6.80 -27.91
CA HIS A 164 5.19 -6.33 -27.50
C HIS A 164 5.74 -7.11 -26.30
N TYR A 165 4.90 -7.39 -25.29
CA TYR A 165 5.34 -7.95 -24.02
C TYR A 165 5.20 -9.47 -23.96
N ARG A 166 6.21 -10.13 -23.37
CA ARG A 166 6.09 -11.43 -22.73
C ARG A 166 5.62 -11.16 -21.31
N ILE A 167 4.34 -11.31 -21.05
CA ILE A 167 3.72 -10.96 -19.78
C ILE A 167 3.90 -12.14 -18.82
N ILE A 168 4.55 -11.91 -17.68
CA ILE A 168 4.79 -12.90 -16.63
C ILE A 168 3.94 -12.53 -15.42
N LEU A 169 3.11 -13.46 -14.98
CA LEU A 169 2.29 -13.32 -13.79
C LEU A 169 2.49 -14.53 -12.90
N PHE A 170 2.39 -14.37 -11.58
CA PHE A 170 2.35 -15.50 -10.66
C PHE A 170 1.48 -15.17 -9.45
N ASP A 171 0.85 -16.20 -8.91
CA ASP A 171 0.22 -16.14 -7.60
C ASP A 171 1.30 -16.26 -6.53
N GLN A 172 1.41 -15.27 -5.64
CA GLN A 172 2.35 -15.30 -4.53
C GLN A 172 2.00 -16.44 -3.55
N ARG A 173 2.96 -16.81 -2.69
CA ARG A 173 2.82 -17.93 -1.74
C ARG A 173 1.49 -17.88 -0.99
N GLY A 174 0.78 -19.00 -0.96
CA GLY A 174 -0.51 -19.16 -0.28
C GLY A 174 -1.72 -18.45 -0.91
N SER A 175 -1.54 -17.70 -2.00
CA SER A 175 -2.61 -16.96 -2.66
C SER A 175 -3.06 -17.60 -3.97
N GLY A 176 -4.29 -17.29 -4.41
CA GLY A 176 -4.82 -17.78 -5.69
C GLY A 176 -4.70 -19.30 -5.83
N LYS A 177 -4.04 -19.74 -6.91
CA LYS A 177 -3.80 -21.16 -7.20
C LYS A 177 -2.52 -21.70 -6.56
N SER A 178 -1.68 -20.86 -5.95
CA SER A 178 -0.44 -21.31 -5.30
C SER A 178 -0.74 -22.18 -4.07
N ILE A 179 0.12 -23.17 -3.84
CA ILE A 179 -0.09 -24.19 -2.81
C ILE A 179 1.10 -24.25 -1.83
N PRO A 180 0.82 -24.54 -0.53
CA PRO A 180 -0.50 -24.73 0.07
C PRO A 180 -1.27 -23.41 0.26
N HIS A 181 -2.60 -23.48 0.07
CA HIS A 181 -3.50 -22.34 0.18
C HIS A 181 -3.51 -21.73 1.59
N ALA A 182 -3.55 -20.40 1.69
CA ALA A 182 -3.59 -19.63 2.93
C ALA A 182 -2.46 -19.92 3.96
N GLU A 183 -1.32 -20.44 3.47
CA GLU A 183 -0.15 -20.78 4.28
C GLU A 183 0.71 -19.56 4.60
N LEU A 184 1.12 -19.47 5.87
CA LEU A 184 1.89 -18.35 6.42
C LEU A 184 3.35 -18.71 6.67
N LYS A 185 3.68 -20.00 6.82
CA LYS A 185 5.07 -20.45 6.97
C LYS A 185 5.85 -20.17 5.70
N GLU A 186 7.08 -19.69 5.86
CA GLU A 186 7.94 -19.29 4.73
C GLU A 186 7.27 -18.27 3.79
N ASN A 187 6.37 -17.43 4.31
CA ASN A 187 5.64 -16.43 3.55
C ASN A 187 6.02 -15.02 4.03
N THR A 188 7.16 -14.53 3.55
CA THR A 188 7.69 -13.19 3.89
C THR A 188 8.06 -12.42 2.63
N THR A 189 8.23 -11.11 2.73
CA THR A 189 8.66 -10.26 1.61
C THR A 189 9.90 -10.80 0.91
N TRP A 190 10.88 -11.28 1.68
CA TRP A 190 12.15 -11.78 1.14
C TRP A 190 12.03 -13.14 0.47
N HIS A 191 11.11 -13.99 0.93
CA HIS A 191 10.76 -15.22 0.22
C HIS A 191 10.12 -14.90 -1.13
N LEU A 192 9.21 -13.93 -1.19
CA LEU A 192 8.58 -13.53 -2.44
C LEU A 192 9.57 -12.86 -3.41
N VAL A 193 10.52 -12.07 -2.91
CA VAL A 193 11.64 -11.54 -3.72
C VAL A 193 12.48 -12.68 -4.30
N ALA A 194 12.80 -13.70 -3.50
CA ALA A 194 13.53 -14.88 -3.97
C ALA A 194 12.73 -15.67 -5.02
N ASP A 195 11.42 -15.78 -4.87
CA ASP A 195 10.53 -16.45 -5.82
C ASP A 195 10.53 -15.77 -7.20
N ILE A 196 10.58 -14.43 -7.24
CA ILE A 196 10.70 -13.68 -8.50
C ILE A 196 11.99 -14.10 -9.24
N ILE A 197 13.10 -14.27 -8.52
CA ILE A 197 14.38 -14.68 -9.10
C ILE A 197 14.30 -16.12 -9.61
N GLN A 198 13.74 -17.03 -8.81
CA GLN A 198 13.56 -18.44 -9.18
C GLN A 198 12.67 -18.58 -10.41
N LEU A 199 11.55 -17.85 -10.46
CA LEU A 199 10.64 -17.85 -11.61
C LEU A 199 11.32 -17.28 -12.85
N ARG A 200 12.05 -16.17 -12.71
CA ARG A 200 12.83 -15.60 -13.82
C ARG A 200 13.82 -16.60 -14.41
N GLN A 201 14.52 -17.36 -13.56
CA GLN A 201 15.47 -18.40 -13.98
C GLN A 201 14.76 -19.57 -14.65
N HIS A 202 13.69 -20.08 -14.04
CA HIS A 202 12.84 -21.16 -14.58
C HIS A 202 12.33 -20.84 -15.99
N LEU A 203 11.90 -19.59 -16.22
CA LEU A 203 11.40 -19.13 -17.51
C LEU A 203 12.48 -18.74 -18.52
N GLY A 204 13.77 -18.87 -18.17
CA GLY A 204 14.89 -18.55 -19.04
C GLY A 204 14.99 -17.07 -19.39
N ILE A 205 14.51 -16.17 -18.52
CA ILE A 205 14.52 -14.73 -18.76
C ILE A 205 15.88 -14.18 -18.36
N SER A 206 16.71 -13.81 -19.33
CA SER A 206 18.02 -13.19 -19.09
C SER A 206 17.98 -11.67 -19.18
N GLN A 207 16.93 -11.10 -19.79
CA GLN A 207 16.76 -9.66 -19.94
C GLN A 207 16.33 -9.01 -18.62
N LYS A 208 16.40 -7.67 -18.61
CA LYS A 208 15.71 -6.86 -17.60
C LYS A 208 14.20 -6.92 -17.82
N MET A 209 13.43 -6.84 -16.75
CA MET A 209 11.97 -6.90 -16.80
C MET A 209 11.37 -5.53 -16.50
N LEU A 210 10.32 -5.15 -17.23
CA LEU A 210 9.41 -4.13 -16.71
C LEU A 210 8.70 -4.73 -15.49
N VAL A 211 8.67 -4.02 -14.36
CA VAL A 211 8.00 -4.49 -13.14
C VAL A 211 6.81 -3.60 -12.87
N PHE A 212 5.64 -4.23 -12.85
CA PHE A 212 4.35 -3.59 -12.63
C PHE A 212 3.78 -4.06 -11.30
N GLY A 213 3.43 -3.13 -10.41
CA GLY A 213 2.87 -3.48 -9.11
C GLY A 213 2.03 -2.36 -8.50
N GLY A 214 0.84 -2.70 -8.01
CA GLY A 214 -0.06 -1.75 -7.34
C GLY A 214 -0.43 -2.18 -5.93
N SER A 215 -0.69 -1.24 -5.02
CA SER A 215 -0.96 -1.54 -3.60
C SER A 215 0.22 -2.30 -2.98
N TRP A 216 -0.01 -3.42 -2.28
CA TRP A 216 1.05 -4.35 -1.89
C TRP A 216 2.00 -4.74 -3.02
N GLY A 217 1.50 -4.89 -4.26
CA GLY A 217 2.34 -5.15 -5.42
C GLY A 217 3.38 -4.05 -5.65
N SER A 218 3.09 -2.80 -5.27
CA SER A 218 4.06 -1.70 -5.30
C SER A 218 5.13 -1.86 -4.20
N SER A 219 4.76 -2.34 -3.02
CA SER A 219 5.70 -2.67 -1.93
C SER A 219 6.67 -3.76 -2.37
N LEU A 220 6.16 -4.84 -2.95
CA LEU A 220 6.97 -5.95 -3.47
C LEU A 220 7.83 -5.51 -4.68
N ALA A 221 7.29 -4.69 -5.58
CA ALA A 221 8.05 -4.11 -6.69
C ALA A 221 9.22 -3.27 -6.20
N LEU A 222 9.01 -2.41 -5.20
CA LEU A 222 10.06 -1.59 -4.60
C LEU A 222 11.09 -2.47 -3.88
N ALA A 223 10.66 -3.46 -3.09
CA ALA A 223 11.56 -4.39 -2.41
C ALA A 223 12.45 -5.15 -3.41
N PHE A 224 11.85 -5.68 -4.48
CA PHE A 224 12.59 -6.35 -5.56
C PHE A 224 13.54 -5.40 -6.28
N ALA A 225 13.08 -4.20 -6.66
CA ALA A 225 13.91 -3.25 -7.41
C ALA A 225 15.07 -2.70 -6.58
N VAL A 226 14.85 -2.45 -5.29
CA VAL A 226 15.91 -2.01 -4.37
C VAL A 226 16.97 -3.10 -4.22
N THR A 227 16.57 -4.36 -4.10
CA THR A 227 17.50 -5.48 -3.90
C THR A 227 18.18 -5.96 -5.19
N HIS A 228 17.50 -5.85 -6.33
CA HIS A 228 17.94 -6.32 -7.66
C HIS A 228 17.77 -5.26 -8.76
N PRO A 229 18.33 -4.04 -8.62
CA PRO A 229 18.14 -2.95 -9.57
C PRO A 229 18.65 -3.29 -10.99
N GLU A 230 19.63 -4.20 -11.09
CA GLU A 230 20.18 -4.69 -12.34
C GLU A 230 19.19 -5.50 -13.17
N LEU A 231 18.14 -6.05 -12.55
CA LEU A 231 17.13 -6.88 -13.22
C LEU A 231 15.90 -6.08 -13.67
N VAL A 232 15.81 -4.80 -13.33
CA VAL A 232 14.64 -3.97 -13.59
C VAL A 232 14.89 -3.02 -14.76
N LEU A 233 14.01 -3.10 -15.76
CA LEU A 233 14.02 -2.23 -16.94
C LEU A 233 13.33 -0.90 -16.63
N ALA A 234 12.14 -0.97 -16.01
CA ALA A 234 11.31 0.15 -15.62
C ALA A 234 10.32 -0.28 -14.53
N LEU A 235 9.78 0.68 -13.80
CA LEU A 235 8.74 0.49 -12.77
C LEU A 235 7.44 1.18 -13.19
N VAL A 236 6.33 0.46 -13.08
CA VAL A 236 4.97 1.02 -13.15
C VAL A 236 4.28 0.72 -11.82
N LEU A 237 4.13 1.75 -10.99
CA LEU A 237 3.64 1.66 -9.63
C LEU A 237 2.29 2.34 -9.48
N ARG A 238 1.40 1.76 -8.67
CA ARG A 238 0.06 2.33 -8.37
C ARG A 238 -0.29 2.23 -6.91
N GLY A 239 -1.01 3.20 -6.36
CA GLY A 239 -1.58 3.09 -5.01
C GLY A 239 -0.48 2.78 -4.00
N ILE A 240 0.50 3.68 -3.89
CA ILE A 240 1.79 3.39 -3.26
C ILE A 240 1.59 3.01 -1.80
N PHE A 241 2.10 1.82 -1.46
CA PHE A 241 2.04 1.29 -0.11
C PHE A 241 3.45 0.94 0.37
N THR A 242 3.83 1.45 1.55
CA THR A 242 5.16 1.17 2.13
C THR A 242 5.11 0.51 3.51
N LEU A 243 3.93 0.02 3.90
CA LEU A 243 3.68 -0.72 5.14
C LEU A 243 4.08 0.02 6.42
N ARG A 244 4.18 1.35 6.38
CA ARG A 244 4.50 2.08 7.60
C ARG A 244 3.39 1.92 8.63
N HIS A 245 3.74 1.94 9.91
CA HIS A 245 2.77 1.83 10.99
C HIS A 245 1.64 2.85 10.86
N ARG A 246 1.94 4.08 10.42
CA ARG A 246 0.93 5.11 10.21
C ARG A 246 -0.04 4.80 9.06
N GLU A 247 0.41 4.08 8.03
CA GLU A 247 -0.43 3.67 6.90
C GLU A 247 -1.37 2.55 7.35
N LEU A 248 -0.83 1.57 8.09
CA LEU A 248 -1.61 0.51 8.70
C LEU A 248 -2.64 1.06 9.69
N ALA A 249 -2.22 1.97 10.58
CA ALA A 249 -3.11 2.59 11.56
C ALA A 249 -4.22 3.44 10.92
N TRP A 250 -3.92 4.11 9.81
CA TRP A 250 -4.90 4.88 9.06
C TRP A 250 -6.08 4.01 8.60
N PHE A 251 -5.80 2.81 8.10
CA PHE A 251 -6.81 1.96 7.47
C PHE A 251 -7.44 0.95 8.44
N TYR A 252 -6.71 0.52 9.48
CA TYR A 252 -7.12 -0.60 10.33
C TYR A 252 -7.28 -0.29 11.83
N GLU A 253 -7.03 0.94 12.30
CA GLU A 253 -7.06 1.26 13.75
C GLU A 253 -8.09 2.34 14.17
N GLY A 254 -9.00 2.75 13.28
CA GLY A 254 -10.16 3.59 13.66
C GLY A 254 -9.88 5.08 13.89
N HIS A 255 -8.86 5.64 13.21
CA HIS A 255 -8.50 7.06 13.26
C HIS A 255 -8.25 7.71 11.88
N GLY A 256 -8.74 7.09 10.82
CA GLY A 256 -8.52 7.46 9.43
C GLY A 256 -9.70 7.12 8.54
N ALA A 257 -9.59 6.02 7.78
CA ALA A 257 -10.56 5.62 6.77
C ALA A 257 -11.97 5.33 7.34
N ASP A 258 -12.05 4.90 8.61
CA ASP A 258 -13.30 4.68 9.35
C ASP A 258 -14.21 5.92 9.38
N ARG A 259 -13.64 7.12 9.34
CA ARG A 259 -14.41 8.38 9.36
C ARG A 259 -15.09 8.69 8.03
N ILE A 260 -14.65 8.03 6.97
CA ILE A 260 -15.19 8.18 5.61
C ILE A 260 -16.24 7.09 5.35
N PHE A 261 -16.03 5.88 5.88
CA PHE A 261 -16.92 4.72 5.72
C PHE A 261 -17.35 4.14 7.07
N PRO A 262 -18.08 4.91 7.91
CA PRO A 262 -18.42 4.50 9.27
C PRO A 262 -19.31 3.25 9.33
N GLU A 263 -20.16 3.03 8.32
CA GLU A 263 -21.02 1.86 8.20
C GLU A 263 -20.22 0.59 7.89
N ALA A 264 -19.29 0.63 6.93
CA ALA A 264 -18.42 -0.52 6.63
C ALA A 264 -17.44 -0.78 7.78
N TRP A 265 -17.00 0.26 8.49
CA TRP A 265 -16.15 0.14 9.66
C TRP A 265 -16.85 -0.59 10.83
N GLN A 266 -18.15 -0.36 11.03
CA GLN A 266 -18.92 -1.09 12.05
C GLN A 266 -18.91 -2.60 11.80
N ASP A 267 -19.09 -3.01 10.55
CA ASP A 267 -19.00 -4.42 10.14
C ASP A 267 -17.59 -4.96 10.34
N PHE A 268 -16.56 -4.18 10.02
CA PHE A 268 -15.16 -4.54 10.25
C PHE A 268 -14.85 -4.77 11.73
N ILE A 269 -15.30 -3.94 12.66
CA ILE A 269 -14.95 -4.14 14.09
C ILE A 269 -15.87 -5.14 14.81
N ALA A 270 -17.00 -5.54 14.22
CA ALA A 270 -18.00 -6.40 14.83
C ALA A 270 -17.44 -7.75 15.36
N PRO A 271 -16.52 -8.46 14.67
CA PRO A 271 -15.96 -9.71 15.16
C PRO A 271 -15.00 -9.57 16.34
N ILE A 272 -14.57 -8.34 16.66
CA ILE A 272 -13.57 -8.06 17.69
C ILE A 272 -14.27 -7.58 18.98
N PRO A 273 -14.06 -8.21 20.15
CA PRO A 273 -14.58 -7.74 21.44
C PRO A 273 -14.09 -6.33 21.77
N PRO A 274 -14.94 -5.44 22.33
CA PRO A 274 -14.58 -4.06 22.64
C PRO A 274 -13.27 -3.89 23.43
N GLU A 275 -12.97 -4.79 24.34
CA GLU A 275 -11.75 -4.80 25.17
C GLU A 275 -10.47 -5.13 24.39
N GLU A 276 -10.57 -5.81 23.25
CA GLU A 276 -9.43 -6.10 22.35
C GLU A 276 -9.27 -5.02 21.26
N ARG A 277 -10.26 -4.12 21.08
CA ARG A 277 -10.19 -3.02 20.10
C ARG A 277 -9.26 -1.88 20.52
N VAL A 278 -8.96 -1.79 21.82
CA VAL A 278 -8.10 -0.75 22.40
C VAL A 278 -6.92 -1.41 23.12
N GLY A 279 -5.73 -0.84 22.95
CA GLY A 279 -4.48 -1.45 23.39
C GLY A 279 -4.39 -1.83 24.89
N GLN A 280 -3.49 -2.79 25.13
CA GLN A 280 -2.87 -3.24 26.40
C GLN A 280 -3.73 -3.91 27.48
N ARG A 281 -5.06 -3.79 27.52
CA ARG A 281 -5.84 -4.45 28.60
C ARG A 281 -6.54 -5.76 28.21
N GLY A 282 -6.81 -6.01 26.92
CA GLY A 282 -7.57 -7.19 26.50
C GLY A 282 -6.77 -8.27 25.77
N LEU A 283 -5.70 -7.91 25.05
CA LEU A 283 -4.98 -8.84 24.17
C LEU A 283 -3.56 -9.11 24.68
N GLN A 284 -3.23 -10.39 24.87
CA GLN A 284 -1.89 -10.88 25.19
C GLN A 284 -1.41 -11.82 24.09
N SER A 285 -0.10 -11.82 23.83
CA SER A 285 0.54 -12.73 22.87
C SER A 285 1.91 -13.15 23.38
N GLU A 286 2.25 -14.42 23.16
CA GLU A 286 3.62 -14.93 23.36
C GLU A 286 4.55 -14.56 22.18
N GLN A 287 3.98 -14.27 21.02
CA GLN A 287 4.73 -13.96 19.79
C GLN A 287 5.11 -12.48 19.68
N PHE A 288 4.31 -11.58 20.23
CA PHE A 288 4.48 -10.13 20.04
C PHE A 288 4.57 -9.39 21.38
N ALA A 289 5.51 -8.45 21.46
CA ALA A 289 5.69 -7.63 22.65
C ALA A 289 4.47 -6.72 22.89
N PRO A 290 4.13 -6.38 24.16
CA PRO A 290 3.01 -5.51 24.49
C PRO A 290 3.02 -4.17 23.75
N GLU A 291 4.20 -3.61 23.47
CA GLU A 291 4.36 -2.35 22.74
C GLU A 291 4.02 -2.48 21.26
N GLN A 292 4.24 -3.65 20.65
CA GLN A 292 3.84 -3.92 19.27
C GLN A 292 2.32 -4.02 19.16
N ILE A 293 1.70 -4.77 20.09
CA ILE A 293 0.24 -4.89 20.17
C ILE A 293 -0.40 -3.53 20.39
N ALA A 294 0.15 -2.72 21.31
CA ALA A 294 -0.39 -1.40 21.63
C ALA A 294 -0.40 -0.43 20.45
N ARG A 295 0.48 -0.62 19.46
CA ARG A 295 0.57 0.24 18.26
C ARG A 295 -0.51 -0.08 17.23
N LEU A 296 -0.89 -1.36 17.10
CA LEU A 296 -1.84 -1.86 16.11
C LEU A 296 -2.80 -2.90 16.74
N PRO A 297 -3.62 -2.51 17.73
CA PRO A 297 -4.42 -3.45 18.51
C PRO A 297 -5.44 -4.22 17.68
N LEU A 298 -6.15 -3.58 16.74
CA LEU A 298 -7.14 -4.27 15.91
C LEU A 298 -6.47 -5.26 14.97
N ILE A 299 -5.34 -4.90 14.33
CA ILE A 299 -4.61 -5.85 13.48
C ILE A 299 -4.17 -7.07 14.30
N HIS A 300 -3.65 -6.89 15.52
CA HIS A 300 -3.25 -8.04 16.35
C HIS A 300 -4.46 -8.87 16.84
N ALA A 301 -5.58 -8.24 17.16
CA ALA A 301 -6.82 -8.94 17.53
C ALA A 301 -7.37 -9.77 16.37
N TYR A 302 -7.27 -9.23 15.15
CA TYR A 302 -7.55 -9.96 13.92
C TYR A 302 -6.59 -11.12 13.72
N TYR A 303 -5.28 -10.89 13.87
CA TYR A 303 -4.26 -11.93 13.68
C TYR A 303 -4.47 -13.13 14.61
N LYS A 304 -4.84 -12.91 15.88
CA LYS A 304 -5.23 -13.97 16.82
C LYS A 304 -6.35 -14.86 16.26
N ARG A 305 -7.40 -14.27 15.70
CA ARG A 305 -8.55 -14.99 15.13
C ARG A 305 -8.20 -15.66 13.80
N LEU A 306 -7.48 -14.96 12.94
CA LEU A 306 -7.06 -15.43 11.63
C LEU A 306 -6.09 -16.61 11.72
N THR A 307 -5.34 -16.74 12.83
CA THR A 307 -4.46 -17.88 13.11
C THR A 307 -5.07 -18.93 14.04
N SER A 308 -6.31 -18.73 14.49
CA SER A 308 -7.04 -19.69 15.34
C SER A 308 -7.23 -21.04 14.64
N PRO A 309 -7.11 -22.18 15.35
CA PRO A 309 -7.48 -23.48 14.82
C PRO A 309 -9.01 -23.63 14.66
N ASP A 310 -9.82 -22.77 15.30
CA ASP A 310 -11.27 -22.72 15.05
C ASP A 310 -11.55 -22.08 13.69
N LEU A 311 -11.96 -22.93 12.74
CA LEU A 311 -12.31 -22.51 11.38
C LEU A 311 -13.45 -21.48 11.37
N ALA A 312 -14.47 -21.63 12.24
CA ALA A 312 -15.60 -20.73 12.24
C ALA A 312 -15.20 -19.32 12.73
N GLU A 313 -14.35 -19.25 13.75
CA GLU A 313 -13.77 -17.98 14.21
C GLU A 313 -12.91 -17.33 13.12
N ARG A 314 -12.01 -18.10 12.52
CA ARG A 314 -11.14 -17.66 11.44
C ARG A 314 -11.94 -17.10 10.27
N MET A 315 -12.96 -17.81 9.81
CA MET A 315 -13.76 -17.39 8.64
C MET A 315 -14.61 -16.15 8.92
N ARG A 316 -15.15 -16.00 10.13
CA ARG A 316 -15.85 -14.76 10.54
C ARG A 316 -14.91 -13.56 10.48
N ALA A 317 -13.69 -13.69 11.00
CA ALA A 317 -12.69 -12.62 10.93
C ALA A 317 -12.24 -12.37 9.48
N ALA A 318 -11.95 -13.43 8.72
CA ALA A 318 -11.51 -13.32 7.34
C ALA A 318 -12.50 -12.58 6.45
N SER A 319 -13.79 -12.91 6.57
CA SER A 319 -14.85 -12.25 5.82
C SER A 319 -14.96 -10.76 6.14
N ALA A 320 -14.97 -10.38 7.43
CA ALA A 320 -15.08 -8.98 7.83
C ALA A 320 -13.88 -8.14 7.39
N TRP A 321 -12.67 -8.70 7.50
CA TRP A 321 -11.43 -8.08 7.03
C TRP A 321 -11.46 -7.87 5.51
N SER A 322 -11.78 -8.91 4.75
CA SER A 322 -11.77 -8.84 3.28
C SER A 322 -12.83 -7.87 2.74
N ILE A 323 -14.05 -7.92 3.29
CA ILE A 323 -15.15 -7.03 2.86
C ILE A 323 -14.85 -5.55 3.16
N TRP A 324 -14.16 -5.25 4.26
CA TRP A 324 -13.72 -3.88 4.58
C TRP A 324 -12.91 -3.27 3.43
N GLU A 325 -11.89 -3.97 2.93
CA GLU A 325 -11.10 -3.48 1.80
C GLU A 325 -11.92 -3.43 0.50
N GLY A 326 -12.75 -4.45 0.24
CA GLY A 326 -13.59 -4.50 -0.96
C GLY A 326 -14.51 -3.28 -1.09
N ARG A 327 -15.18 -2.90 0.02
CA ARG A 327 -16.11 -1.76 0.06
C ARG A 327 -15.45 -0.39 -0.03
N THR A 328 -14.13 -0.31 0.21
CA THR A 328 -13.37 0.95 0.33
C THR A 328 -12.37 1.17 -0.80
N SER A 329 -12.24 0.21 -1.73
CA SER A 329 -11.25 0.25 -2.80
C SER A 329 -11.60 1.17 -3.97
N HIS A 330 -12.83 1.69 -4.05
CA HIS A 330 -13.31 2.53 -5.15
C HIS A 330 -13.85 3.86 -4.63
N LEU A 331 -13.71 4.94 -5.40
CA LEU A 331 -14.24 6.26 -5.06
C LEU A 331 -15.77 6.25 -4.97
N ARG A 332 -16.41 5.54 -5.88
CA ARG A 332 -17.85 5.29 -5.86
C ARG A 332 -18.09 3.83 -5.53
N ALA A 333 -19.03 3.59 -4.62
CA ALA A 333 -19.47 2.24 -4.33
C ALA A 333 -19.85 1.52 -5.63
N THR A 334 -19.30 0.32 -5.82
CA THR A 334 -19.63 -0.54 -6.95
C THR A 334 -20.88 -1.35 -6.62
N VAL A 335 -21.63 -1.77 -7.64
CA VAL A 335 -22.85 -2.60 -7.47
C VAL A 335 -22.51 -3.96 -6.83
N ASP A 336 -21.27 -4.41 -6.99
CA ASP A 336 -20.73 -5.65 -6.41
C ASP A 336 -19.59 -5.36 -5.42
N ALA A 337 -19.88 -4.52 -4.42
CA ALA A 337 -18.88 -4.08 -3.44
C ALA A 337 -18.27 -5.24 -2.61
N GLU A 338 -18.98 -6.37 -2.52
CA GLU A 338 -18.46 -7.60 -1.89
C GLU A 338 -17.77 -8.51 -2.89
N GLY A 339 -18.31 -8.69 -4.10
CA GLY A 339 -17.69 -9.39 -5.22
C GLY A 339 -16.80 -10.58 -4.84
N ARG A 340 -15.52 -10.49 -5.19
CA ARG A 340 -14.52 -11.50 -4.81
C ARG A 340 -14.19 -11.51 -3.32
N TYR A 341 -14.26 -10.36 -2.65
CA TYR A 341 -13.91 -10.17 -1.24
C TYR A 341 -14.88 -10.91 -0.29
N GLY A 342 -16.11 -11.17 -0.74
CA GLY A 342 -17.08 -12.00 -0.01
C GLY A 342 -16.91 -13.52 -0.21
N LYS A 343 -16.04 -13.98 -1.12
CA LYS A 343 -15.88 -15.42 -1.40
C LYS A 343 -15.02 -16.07 -0.31
N PRO A 344 -15.47 -17.17 0.33
CA PRO A 344 -14.77 -17.79 1.46
C PRO A 344 -13.29 -18.09 1.21
N ASP A 345 -12.95 -18.81 0.12
CA ASP A 345 -11.57 -19.19 -0.18
C ASP A 345 -10.66 -17.97 -0.44
N PHE A 346 -11.19 -16.95 -1.11
CA PHE A 346 -10.46 -15.69 -1.31
C PHE A 346 -10.26 -14.98 0.03
N ALA A 347 -11.33 -14.80 0.81
CA ALA A 347 -11.31 -14.09 2.08
C ALA A 347 -10.33 -14.74 3.07
N GLU A 348 -10.29 -16.09 3.14
CA GLU A 348 -9.36 -16.81 4.03
C GLU A 348 -7.90 -16.50 3.68
N ALA A 349 -7.48 -16.74 2.44
CA ALA A 349 -6.11 -16.49 2.03
C ALA A 349 -5.76 -14.99 2.11
N PHE A 350 -6.64 -14.14 1.61
CA PHE A 350 -6.47 -12.69 1.60
C PHE A 350 -6.24 -12.16 3.02
N ALA A 351 -7.21 -12.33 3.91
CA ALA A 351 -7.13 -11.75 5.25
C ALA A 351 -5.98 -12.34 6.08
N ARG A 352 -5.75 -13.66 6.00
CA ARG A 352 -4.67 -14.29 6.77
C ARG A 352 -3.30 -13.80 6.34
N ILE A 353 -3.03 -13.77 5.03
CA ILE A 353 -1.73 -13.37 4.50
C ILE A 353 -1.54 -11.87 4.71
N GLU A 354 -2.56 -11.06 4.40
CA GLU A 354 -2.50 -9.62 4.57
C GLU A 354 -2.18 -9.23 6.02
N CYS A 355 -2.98 -9.74 6.97
CA CYS A 355 -2.77 -9.49 8.39
C CYS A 355 -1.42 -10.03 8.88
N HIS A 356 -0.96 -11.18 8.35
CA HIS A 356 0.36 -11.73 8.66
C HIS A 356 1.49 -10.79 8.26
N TYR A 357 1.44 -10.18 7.09
CA TYR A 357 2.46 -9.21 6.69
C TYR A 357 2.40 -7.95 7.56
N PHE A 358 1.22 -7.52 7.97
CA PHE A 358 1.05 -6.28 8.73
C PHE A 358 1.53 -6.38 10.17
N VAL A 359 1.21 -7.47 10.88
CA VAL A 359 1.74 -7.67 12.25
C VAL A 359 3.26 -7.78 12.29
N HIS A 360 3.90 -8.18 11.17
CA HIS A 360 5.35 -8.26 11.04
C HIS A 360 5.98 -7.03 10.36
N GLY A 361 5.24 -5.94 10.13
CA GLY A 361 5.77 -4.71 9.51
C GLY A 361 6.34 -4.95 8.10
N GLY A 362 5.75 -5.88 7.34
CA GLY A 362 6.24 -6.28 6.03
C GLY A 362 7.57 -7.04 6.06
N PHE A 363 8.04 -7.49 7.22
CA PHE A 363 9.36 -8.10 7.40
C PHE A 363 10.53 -7.19 6.99
N PHE A 364 10.30 -5.88 6.91
CA PHE A 364 11.34 -4.90 6.68
C PHE A 364 12.16 -4.67 7.96
N GLU A 365 13.39 -4.21 7.81
CA GLU A 365 14.30 -3.98 8.95
C GLU A 365 13.72 -2.99 9.98
N ARG A 366 12.94 -2.01 9.51
CA ARG A 366 12.34 -0.95 10.33
C ARG A 366 11.22 -0.23 9.57
N ASP A 367 10.42 0.52 10.33
CA ASP A 367 9.34 1.34 9.80
C ASP A 367 9.87 2.35 8.76
N GLY A 368 9.25 2.37 7.57
CA GLY A 368 9.61 3.29 6.50
C GLY A 368 10.84 2.92 5.68
N TRP A 369 11.38 1.70 5.82
CA TRP A 369 12.56 1.22 5.11
C TRP A 369 12.53 1.49 3.59
N LEU A 370 11.37 1.27 2.93
CA LEU A 370 11.21 1.50 1.49
C LEU A 370 11.29 2.98 1.06
N LEU A 371 11.08 3.93 1.97
CA LEU A 371 11.16 5.37 1.70
C LEU A 371 12.51 5.98 2.07
N GLU A 372 13.42 5.20 2.64
CA GLU A 372 14.73 5.72 3.01
C GLU A 372 15.50 6.19 1.79
N ALA A 373 16.20 7.32 1.93
CA ALA A 373 17.00 7.90 0.86
C ALA A 373 18.07 6.91 0.35
N THR A 374 18.61 6.05 1.22
CA THR A 374 19.55 4.98 0.88
C THR A 374 18.94 3.93 -0.03
N GLN A 375 17.72 3.47 0.24
CA GLN A 375 17.04 2.49 -0.62
C GLN A 375 16.60 3.15 -1.94
N CYS A 376 15.98 4.32 -1.88
CA CYS A 376 15.55 5.06 -3.06
C CYS A 376 16.72 5.45 -3.98
N ALA A 377 17.92 5.70 -3.43
CA ALA A 377 19.11 5.97 -4.24
C ALA A 377 19.50 4.77 -5.13
N ARG A 378 19.25 3.53 -4.70
CA ARG A 378 19.59 2.31 -5.46
C ARG A 378 18.76 2.15 -6.73
N ILE A 379 17.57 2.75 -6.77
CA ILE A 379 16.62 2.66 -7.89
C ILE A 379 16.44 4.00 -8.62
N ARG A 380 17.27 5.01 -8.30
CA ARG A 380 17.13 6.36 -8.86
C ARG A 380 17.33 6.41 -10.37
N ASP A 381 18.14 5.51 -10.92
CA ASP A 381 18.40 5.47 -12.36
C ASP A 381 17.40 4.60 -13.14
N ILE A 382 16.44 3.97 -12.46
CA ILE A 382 15.40 3.15 -13.08
C ILE A 382 14.24 4.08 -13.50
N PRO A 383 13.83 4.07 -14.79
CA PRO A 383 12.62 4.75 -15.24
C PRO A 383 11.42 4.28 -14.42
N CYS A 384 10.66 5.21 -13.85
CA CYS A 384 9.56 4.90 -12.95
C CYS A 384 8.35 5.78 -13.25
N THR A 385 7.16 5.19 -13.28
CA THR A 385 5.88 5.89 -13.29
C THR A 385 5.08 5.50 -12.05
N ILE A 386 4.62 6.51 -11.32
CA ILE A 386 3.73 6.38 -10.17
C ILE A 386 2.37 6.96 -10.56
N VAL A 387 1.33 6.14 -10.51
CA VAL A 387 -0.07 6.52 -10.71
C VAL A 387 -0.81 6.44 -9.38
N GLN A 388 -1.38 7.55 -8.91
CA GLN A 388 -2.03 7.60 -7.59
C GLN A 388 -3.42 8.25 -7.69
N GLY A 389 -4.45 7.58 -7.17
CA GLY A 389 -5.75 8.19 -6.96
C GLY A 389 -5.67 9.25 -5.86
N ARG A 390 -6.24 10.43 -6.10
CA ARG A 390 -6.29 11.53 -5.11
C ARG A 390 -7.01 11.11 -3.84
N TYR A 391 -8.09 10.35 -3.99
CA TYR A 391 -8.98 9.89 -2.93
C TYR A 391 -8.77 8.41 -2.61
N ASP A 392 -7.57 7.89 -2.86
CA ASP A 392 -7.18 6.56 -2.38
C ASP A 392 -7.17 6.55 -0.85
N ILE A 393 -8.19 5.91 -0.27
CA ILE A 393 -8.33 5.78 1.18
C ILE A 393 -7.70 4.52 1.75
N VAL A 394 -7.34 3.55 0.90
CA VAL A 394 -6.68 2.30 1.32
C VAL A 394 -5.19 2.58 1.51
N CYS A 395 -4.59 3.25 0.53
CA CYS A 395 -3.19 3.68 0.53
C CYS A 395 -3.13 5.20 0.30
N PRO A 396 -3.20 6.01 1.38
CA PRO A 396 -3.31 7.46 1.27
C PRO A 396 -2.26 8.10 0.35
N PHE A 397 -2.71 9.08 -0.44
CA PHE A 397 -1.90 9.87 -1.39
C PHE A 397 -0.55 10.33 -0.83
N GLU A 398 -0.50 10.61 0.47
CA GLU A 398 0.70 11.05 1.17
C GLU A 398 1.92 10.13 0.95
N THR A 399 1.74 8.81 0.94
CA THR A 399 2.85 7.88 0.72
C THR A 399 3.43 8.04 -0.68
N ALA A 400 2.58 8.15 -1.70
CA ALA A 400 3.03 8.36 -3.08
C ALA A 400 3.77 9.69 -3.25
N TRP A 401 3.30 10.75 -2.58
CA TRP A 401 3.98 12.05 -2.53
C TRP A 401 5.36 11.96 -1.90
N LEU A 402 5.50 11.26 -0.78
CA LEU A 402 6.80 11.05 -0.12
C LEU A 402 7.76 10.24 -1.00
N LEU A 403 7.26 9.18 -1.66
CA LEU A 403 8.08 8.39 -2.59
C LEU A 403 8.56 9.25 -3.77
N LYS A 404 7.68 10.07 -4.36
CA LYS A 404 8.05 11.00 -5.44
C LYS A 404 9.13 11.99 -4.99
N ASN A 405 9.11 12.48 -3.76
CA ASN A 405 10.17 13.36 -3.25
C ASN A 405 11.53 12.63 -3.13
N GLN A 406 11.52 11.32 -2.86
CA GLN A 406 12.74 10.50 -2.84
C GLN A 406 13.21 10.06 -4.23
N LEU A 407 12.28 9.94 -5.18
CA LEU A 407 12.48 9.59 -6.58
C LEU A 407 12.06 10.75 -7.50
N PRO A 408 12.77 11.89 -7.48
CA PRO A 408 12.38 13.08 -8.23
C PRO A 408 12.32 12.85 -9.75
N GLN A 409 13.00 11.83 -10.28
CA GLN A 409 12.95 11.43 -11.69
C GLN A 409 11.67 10.67 -12.08
N ALA A 410 10.93 10.10 -11.12
CA ALA A 410 9.74 9.31 -11.42
C ALA A 410 8.64 10.18 -12.05
N ALA A 411 7.99 9.71 -13.11
CA ALA A 411 6.74 10.28 -13.57
C ALA A 411 5.69 10.18 -12.46
N PHE A 412 5.00 11.27 -12.14
CA PHE A 412 4.02 11.30 -11.06
C PHE A 412 2.68 11.77 -11.59
N ILE A 413 1.75 10.83 -11.70
CA ILE A 413 0.43 11.03 -12.27
C ILE A 413 -0.57 10.93 -11.12
N VAL A 414 -1.27 12.03 -10.87
CA VAL A 414 -2.37 12.06 -9.91
C VAL A 414 -3.68 12.00 -10.68
N VAL A 415 -4.50 11.02 -10.35
CA VAL A 415 -5.85 10.88 -10.90
C VAL A 415 -6.81 11.53 -9.91
N GLU A 416 -7.25 12.73 -10.23
CA GLU A 416 -7.95 13.62 -9.28
C GLU A 416 -9.32 13.10 -8.85
N ASP A 417 -9.94 12.20 -9.61
CA ASP A 417 -11.27 11.62 -9.37
C ASP A 417 -11.26 10.09 -9.22
N ALA A 418 -10.18 9.54 -8.64
CA ALA A 418 -10.05 8.10 -8.42
C ALA A 418 -9.75 7.73 -6.96
N GLY A 419 -10.28 6.57 -6.56
CA GLY A 419 -9.95 5.86 -5.32
C GLY A 419 -8.72 4.96 -5.48
N HIS A 420 -8.74 3.81 -4.80
CA HIS A 420 -7.58 2.91 -4.73
C HIS A 420 -7.41 2.04 -5.98
N SER A 421 -8.50 1.49 -6.50
CA SER A 421 -8.50 0.39 -7.47
C SER A 421 -7.76 0.73 -8.76
N ALA A 422 -7.08 -0.26 -9.33
CA ALA A 422 -6.49 -0.14 -10.67
C ALA A 422 -7.55 0.01 -11.76
N MET A 423 -8.81 -0.34 -11.46
CA MET A 423 -9.96 -0.28 -12.38
C MET A 423 -10.71 1.07 -12.30
N GLU A 424 -10.22 2.04 -11.52
CA GLU A 424 -10.71 3.41 -11.65
C GLU A 424 -10.41 3.92 -13.07
N PRO A 425 -11.37 4.50 -13.81
CA PRO A 425 -11.20 4.76 -15.25
C PRO A 425 -9.92 5.54 -15.60
N GLY A 426 -9.64 6.60 -14.85
CA GLY A 426 -8.41 7.40 -15.03
C GLY A 426 -7.14 6.63 -14.66
N THR A 427 -7.18 5.86 -13.57
CA THR A 427 -6.05 5.02 -13.12
C THR A 427 -5.74 3.95 -14.15
N GLN A 428 -6.73 3.18 -14.60
CA GLN A 428 -6.62 2.15 -15.62
C GLN A 428 -5.96 2.69 -16.89
N ARG A 429 -6.46 3.83 -17.38
CA ARG A 429 -5.92 4.51 -18.57
C ARG A 429 -4.45 4.88 -18.41
N HIS A 430 -4.08 5.49 -17.29
CA HIS A 430 -2.70 5.92 -17.07
C HIS A 430 -1.73 4.75 -16.88
N LEU A 431 -2.19 3.62 -16.36
CA LEU A 431 -1.37 2.41 -16.26
C LEU A 431 -1.05 1.83 -17.64
N VAL A 432 -2.03 1.77 -18.55
CA VAL A 432 -1.80 1.33 -19.94
C VAL A 432 -0.90 2.31 -20.69
N ILE A 433 -1.09 3.62 -20.52
CA ILE A 433 -0.19 4.62 -21.11
C ILE A 433 1.26 4.41 -20.62
N ALA A 434 1.46 4.11 -19.33
CA ALA A 434 2.78 3.90 -18.76
C ALA A 434 3.48 2.66 -19.34
N THR A 435 2.77 1.53 -19.44
CA THR A 435 3.33 0.30 -20.05
C THR A 435 3.62 0.51 -21.54
N ASP A 436 2.77 1.25 -22.25
CA ASP A 436 2.95 1.61 -23.65
C ASP A 436 4.16 2.51 -23.91
N GLN A 437 4.42 3.47 -23.02
CA GLN A 437 5.57 4.38 -23.10
C GLN A 437 6.89 3.62 -22.97
N TYR A 438 6.96 2.59 -22.14
CA TYR A 438 8.19 1.84 -21.90
C TYR A 438 8.53 0.82 -23.00
N ARG A 439 7.64 0.59 -23.98
CA ARG A 439 7.96 -0.19 -25.21
C ARG A 439 9.15 0.38 -25.98
N ALA A 440 9.32 1.71 -25.97
CA ALA A 440 10.42 2.36 -26.67
C ALA A 440 11.81 2.08 -26.03
N LEU A 441 11.85 1.74 -24.73
CA LEU A 441 13.11 1.46 -24.03
C LEU A 441 13.67 0.08 -24.39
N SER A 442 12.79 -0.90 -24.59
CA SER A 442 13.17 -2.26 -24.98
C SER A 442 13.65 -2.34 -26.42
N ASP A 443 13.07 -1.55 -27.32
CA ASP A 443 13.49 -1.49 -28.73
C ASP A 443 14.91 -0.90 -28.88
N GLY A 444 15.27 0.07 -28.04
CA GLY A 444 16.62 0.66 -28.02
C GLY A 444 17.71 -0.27 -27.48
N VAL A 445 17.35 -1.25 -26.65
CA VAL A 445 18.28 -2.28 -26.13
C VAL A 445 18.50 -3.41 -27.13
N ARG A 446 17.53 -3.70 -28.01
CA ARG A 446 17.67 -4.73 -29.06
C ARG A 446 18.55 -4.29 -30.25
N GLN A 447 18.83 -2.99 -30.41
CA GLN A 447 19.62 -2.43 -31.51
C GLN A 447 21.09 -2.16 -31.19
N THR A 448 21.57 -2.51 -29.98
CA THR A 448 22.97 -2.34 -29.55
C THR A 448 23.56 -3.66 -29.11
#